data_AF-A0AAD2JPW6-F1
#
_entry.id   AF-A0AAD2JPW6-F1
#
_cell.length_a   1.000
_cell.length_b   1.000
_cell.length_c   1.000
_cell.angle_alpha   90.00
_cell.angle_beta   90.00
_cell.angle_gamma   90.00
#
_symmetry.space_group_name_H-M   'P 1'
#
loop_
_entity.id
_entity.type
_entity.pdbx_description
1 polymer ?
#
loop_
_entity_poly.entity_id
_entity_poly.type
_entity_poly.pdbx_seq_one_letter_code
_entity_poly.pdbx_strand_id
1 'polypeptide(L)'
;MDTNADFCSLGKNFVIMSYTPRLADVYAYDPALPPTNVPIVSGATAYDCPQSGNTFILIFKEALYYGNRLDHSLINPNQVRKFRIPLWDNPFDEMRNIGIKTKPIFVALKAKGTKLLFDSRAPTDQDLANCPHIDMTSKVPWNPGTVQLGKVSIVHKDPIDDPRSNEAELRQLDPIMQGMNEWRTVQQTIVDGERFFQQVGRMDDDARFADVPVRPSFVSTERHTKATAENLSERLGIGLHRARATLRSTLQRGTRSAILPLARRYRADRMFLRPRLKGKFSTDTAYFNHKSIRGNIASQIYFHKSGFYSCHHLSKVDDKQVGPTLKKFIADYGIPEHLTMDGAAVQVGRNTSFMETINRAAINYHISRPYRPEENPAEGGIRELKRRFYRLIVKHAIPQRLWDFVLDYVVDTMNITANYSRYSDGRVPLEVITGITPDITEYMDFTIHGWVYYQTDGALGTNKIGRWLGVSHRTGPMMTYWILPKSGRPISTDTVQNITETEK
;
A
#
# COMPACT_ATOMS: atom_id res chain seq x y z
N MET A 1 -21.84 -29.93 23.26
CA MET A 1 -21.75 -28.48 23.03
C MET A 1 -20.41 -28.18 22.41
N ASP A 2 -20.38 -27.34 21.38
CA ASP A 2 -19.15 -26.96 20.69
C ASP A 2 -19.14 -25.45 20.45
N THR A 3 -18.25 -24.74 21.17
CA THR A 3 -18.07 -23.29 21.05
C THR A 3 -17.22 -22.89 19.86
N ASN A 4 -16.48 -23.84 19.27
CA ASN A 4 -15.62 -23.61 18.11
C ASN A 4 -16.36 -23.83 16.78
N ALA A 5 -17.53 -24.47 16.81
CA ALA A 5 -18.38 -24.64 15.64
C ALA A 5 -19.16 -23.36 15.33
N ASP A 6 -19.12 -22.92 14.07
CA ASP A 6 -19.87 -21.74 13.60
C ASP A 6 -21.38 -22.00 13.47
N PHE A 7 -21.79 -23.25 13.27
CA PHE A 7 -23.19 -23.70 13.14
C PHE A 7 -23.48 -24.88 14.08
N CYS A 8 -24.74 -25.05 14.49
CA CYS A 8 -25.18 -26.34 15.01
C CYS A 8 -25.04 -27.41 13.92
N SER A 9 -24.50 -28.57 14.27
CA SER A 9 -24.32 -29.74 13.39
C SER A 9 -25.12 -30.92 13.91
N LEU A 10 -26.01 -31.42 13.06
CA LEU A 10 -26.96 -32.49 13.37
C LEU A 10 -26.41 -33.83 12.87
N GLY A 11 -26.29 -34.78 13.80
CA GLY A 11 -25.91 -36.17 13.55
C GLY A 11 -27.08 -37.14 13.68
N LYS A 12 -26.77 -38.42 13.96
CA LYS A 12 -27.74 -39.54 13.95
C LYS A 12 -28.94 -39.43 14.91
N ASN A 13 -28.85 -38.58 15.93
CA ASN A 13 -29.89 -38.40 16.95
C ASN A 13 -30.96 -37.35 16.58
N PHE A 14 -31.01 -36.92 15.32
CA PHE A 14 -31.94 -35.93 14.80
C PHE A 14 -32.76 -36.46 13.63
N VAL A 15 -34.02 -36.02 13.56
CA VAL A 15 -34.89 -36.19 12.39
C VAL A 15 -35.04 -34.84 11.69
N ILE A 16 -34.99 -34.82 10.36
CA ILE A 16 -35.14 -33.59 9.58
C ILE A 16 -36.62 -33.25 9.47
N MET A 17 -36.95 -32.01 9.81
CA MET A 17 -38.30 -31.46 9.66
C MET A 17 -38.49 -30.72 8.34
N SER A 18 -37.46 -30.00 7.87
CA SER A 18 -37.50 -29.29 6.59
C SER A 18 -36.10 -29.02 6.06
N TYR A 19 -35.96 -29.04 4.73
CA TYR A 19 -34.75 -28.65 4.03
C TYR A 19 -34.83 -27.19 3.60
N THR A 20 -33.69 -26.49 3.66
CA THR A 20 -33.54 -25.19 2.99
C THR A 20 -32.80 -25.40 1.65
N PRO A 21 -32.97 -24.51 0.65
CA PRO A 21 -32.24 -24.61 -0.61
C PRO A 21 -30.76 -24.19 -0.49
N ARG A 22 -30.25 -23.97 0.73
CA ARG A 22 -28.91 -23.42 0.98
C ARG A 22 -27.95 -24.51 1.47
N LEU A 23 -26.72 -24.42 0.99
CA LEU A 23 -25.59 -25.23 1.41
C LEU A 23 -24.58 -24.33 2.14
N ALA A 24 -23.83 -24.90 3.07
CA ALA A 24 -22.69 -24.24 3.69
C ALA A 24 -21.40 -24.98 3.33
N ASP A 25 -20.35 -24.20 3.05
CA ASP A 25 -19.01 -24.73 2.87
C ASP A 25 -18.36 -24.88 4.25
N VAL A 26 -18.05 -26.11 4.62
CA VAL A 26 -17.46 -26.42 5.93
C VAL A 26 -15.98 -26.74 5.76
N TYR A 27 -15.16 -25.98 6.46
CA TYR A 27 -13.71 -26.14 6.49
C TYR A 27 -13.31 -26.99 7.69
N ALA A 28 -12.37 -27.91 7.48
CA ALA A 28 -11.75 -28.62 8.60
C ALA A 28 -10.83 -27.68 9.39
N TYR A 29 -10.48 -28.08 10.61
CA TYR A 29 -9.48 -27.36 11.40
C TYR A 29 -8.11 -27.31 10.71
N ASP A 30 -7.77 -28.36 9.95
CA ASP A 30 -6.59 -28.38 9.10
C ASP A 30 -6.90 -27.68 7.76
N PRO A 31 -6.24 -26.54 7.45
CA PRO A 31 -6.44 -25.81 6.21
C PRO A 31 -6.02 -26.58 4.95
N ALA A 32 -5.33 -27.71 5.07
CA ALA A 32 -4.94 -28.56 3.94
C ALA A 32 -6.08 -29.46 3.41
N LEU A 33 -7.17 -29.64 4.18
CA LEU A 33 -8.30 -30.46 3.75
C LEU A 33 -9.32 -29.62 2.94
N PRO A 34 -9.85 -30.15 1.82
CA PRO A 34 -10.80 -29.42 0.99
C PRO A 34 -12.13 -29.22 1.72
N PRO A 35 -12.83 -28.09 1.47
CA PRO A 35 -14.12 -27.82 2.09
C PRO A 35 -15.17 -28.85 1.63
N THR A 36 -16.09 -29.17 2.53
CA THR A 36 -17.22 -30.06 2.24
C THR A 36 -18.51 -29.26 2.24
N ASN A 37 -19.34 -29.45 1.20
CA ASN A 37 -20.63 -28.79 1.09
C ASN A 37 -21.67 -29.58 1.89
N VAL A 38 -22.28 -28.94 2.88
CA VAL A 38 -23.24 -29.56 3.80
C VAL A 38 -24.58 -28.82 3.75
N PRO A 39 -25.72 -29.51 3.64
CA PRO A 39 -27.02 -28.86 3.58
C PRO A 39 -27.43 -28.22 4.91
N ILE A 40 -28.07 -27.06 4.82
CA ILE A 40 -28.69 -26.37 5.95
C ILE A 40 -30.14 -26.83 6.08
N VAL A 41 -30.51 -27.34 7.25
CA VAL A 41 -31.84 -27.90 7.53
C VAL A 41 -32.41 -27.39 8.86
N SER A 42 -33.68 -27.68 9.09
CA SER A 42 -34.27 -27.69 10.42
C SER A 42 -34.47 -29.14 10.88
N GLY A 43 -33.92 -29.50 12.03
CA GLY A 43 -34.04 -30.85 12.59
C GLY A 43 -34.53 -30.84 14.04
N ALA A 44 -35.12 -31.96 14.45
CA ALA A 44 -35.68 -32.18 15.78
C ALA A 44 -34.98 -33.35 16.50
N THR A 45 -34.77 -33.20 17.81
CA THR A 45 -34.30 -34.27 18.71
C THR A 45 -35.21 -34.37 19.93
N ALA A 46 -35.42 -35.59 20.45
CA ALA A 46 -36.20 -35.80 21.67
C ALA A 46 -35.29 -35.73 22.89
N TYR A 47 -35.72 -34.96 23.89
CA TYR A 47 -35.12 -34.86 25.21
C TYR A 47 -36.10 -35.38 26.26
N ASP A 48 -35.70 -36.45 26.94
CA ASP A 48 -36.47 -37.04 28.04
C ASP A 48 -36.06 -36.36 29.35
N CYS A 49 -36.92 -35.51 29.90
CA CYS A 49 -36.60 -34.69 31.05
C CYS A 49 -36.57 -35.53 32.35
N PRO A 50 -35.42 -35.68 33.03
CA PRO A 50 -35.35 -36.52 34.24
C PRO A 50 -36.16 -35.98 35.42
N GLN A 51 -36.45 -34.68 35.43
CA GLN A 51 -37.14 -34.00 36.53
C GLN A 51 -38.66 -34.11 36.42
N SER A 52 -39.20 -34.13 35.20
CA SER A 52 -40.65 -34.15 34.95
C SER A 52 -41.16 -35.47 34.37
N GLY A 53 -40.28 -36.36 33.91
CA GLY A 53 -40.64 -37.62 33.25
C GLY A 53 -41.25 -37.46 31.84
N ASN A 54 -41.43 -36.22 31.37
CA ASN A 54 -42.02 -35.90 30.08
C ASN A 54 -40.94 -35.78 28.98
N THR A 55 -41.30 -36.20 27.77
CA THR A 55 -40.48 -36.02 26.56
C THR A 55 -40.79 -34.68 25.90
N PHE A 56 -39.74 -33.95 25.51
CA PHE A 56 -39.83 -32.67 24.80
C PHE A 56 -39.06 -32.76 23.48
N ILE A 57 -39.60 -32.12 22.43
CA ILE A 57 -38.95 -32.07 21.12
C ILE A 57 -38.17 -30.75 21.00
N LEU A 58 -36.85 -30.85 20.90
CA LEU A 58 -35.97 -29.71 20.72
C LEU A 58 -35.69 -29.50 19.23
N ILE A 59 -36.11 -28.36 18.69
CA ILE A 59 -35.99 -28.03 17.26
C ILE A 59 -34.82 -27.07 17.04
N PHE A 60 -33.86 -27.51 16.22
CA PHE A 60 -32.71 -26.73 15.79
C PHE A 60 -32.85 -26.38 14.31
N LYS A 61 -33.03 -25.09 14.03
CA LYS A 61 -33.22 -24.48 12.72
C LYS A 61 -31.92 -23.84 12.29
N GLU A 62 -31.72 -23.75 10.97
CA GLU A 62 -30.48 -23.22 10.40
C GLU A 62 -29.24 -24.01 10.88
N ALA A 63 -29.33 -25.35 10.83
CA ALA A 63 -28.29 -26.25 11.29
C ALA A 63 -27.77 -27.14 10.14
N LEU A 64 -26.52 -27.57 10.22
CA LEU A 64 -25.87 -28.40 9.21
C LEU A 64 -26.22 -29.87 9.41
N TYR A 65 -26.67 -30.57 8.37
CA TYR A 65 -27.00 -31.98 8.46
C TYR A 65 -25.92 -32.90 7.92
N TYR A 66 -25.34 -33.73 8.80
CA TYR A 66 -24.30 -34.70 8.45
C TYR A 66 -24.82 -36.14 8.37
N GLY A 67 -26.11 -36.36 8.66
CA GLY A 67 -26.71 -37.70 8.72
C GLY A 67 -25.93 -38.64 9.63
N ASN A 68 -25.60 -39.83 9.12
CA ASN A 68 -24.88 -40.86 9.87
C ASN A 68 -23.35 -40.65 9.92
N ARG A 69 -22.82 -39.56 9.33
CA ARG A 69 -21.37 -39.26 9.35
C ARG A 69 -20.90 -38.74 10.71
N LEU A 70 -21.81 -38.14 11.48
CA LEU A 70 -21.55 -37.71 12.86
C LEU A 70 -22.21 -38.67 13.84
N ASP A 71 -21.40 -39.28 14.70
CA ASP A 71 -21.81 -40.17 15.78
C ASP A 71 -22.53 -39.43 16.91
N HIS A 72 -22.26 -38.13 17.07
CA HIS A 72 -22.91 -37.21 18.02
C HIS A 72 -23.18 -35.84 17.37
N SER A 73 -24.22 -35.15 17.83
CA SER A 73 -24.54 -33.79 17.37
C SER A 73 -23.73 -32.71 18.11
N LEU A 74 -23.36 -31.65 17.40
CA LEU A 74 -22.63 -30.50 17.93
C LEU A 74 -23.56 -29.29 17.98
N ILE A 75 -23.93 -28.87 19.18
CA ILE A 75 -24.77 -27.68 19.35
C ILE A 75 -23.87 -26.47 19.58
N ASN A 76 -24.02 -25.44 18.74
CA ASN A 76 -23.36 -24.15 18.89
C ASN A 76 -24.08 -23.32 19.97
N PRO A 77 -23.42 -23.04 21.12
CA PRO A 77 -24.02 -22.26 22.20
C PRO A 77 -24.39 -20.83 21.80
N ASN A 78 -23.63 -20.20 20.91
CA ASN A 78 -23.85 -18.81 20.50
C ASN A 78 -25.08 -18.65 19.61
N GLN A 79 -25.38 -19.67 18.80
CA GLN A 79 -26.62 -19.71 18.00
C GLN A 79 -27.86 -19.78 18.89
N VAL A 80 -27.81 -20.60 19.96
CA VAL A 80 -28.87 -20.70 20.97
C VAL A 80 -29.00 -19.39 21.77
N ARG A 81 -27.88 -18.79 22.20
CA ARG A 81 -27.86 -17.50 22.91
C ARG A 81 -28.41 -16.34 22.06
N LYS A 82 -28.12 -16.30 20.75
CA LYS A 82 -28.67 -15.27 19.85
C LYS A 82 -30.19 -15.33 19.74
N PHE A 83 -30.76 -16.54 19.85
CA PHE A 83 -32.20 -16.75 19.96
C PHE A 83 -32.78 -16.38 21.34
N ARG A 84 -31.95 -15.83 22.23
CA ARG A 84 -32.29 -15.37 23.58
C ARG A 84 -32.67 -16.49 24.55
N ILE A 85 -32.16 -17.71 24.32
CA ILE A 85 -32.25 -18.80 25.30
C ILE A 85 -31.01 -18.73 26.20
N PRO A 86 -31.17 -18.55 27.53
CA PRO A 86 -30.05 -18.61 28.46
C PRO A 86 -29.39 -19.99 28.45
N LEU A 87 -28.08 -19.98 28.22
CA LEU A 87 -27.25 -21.19 28.14
C LEU A 87 -25.94 -20.92 28.87
N TRP A 88 -25.68 -21.72 29.90
CA TRP A 88 -24.48 -21.68 30.73
C TRP A 88 -23.64 -22.93 30.49
N ASP A 89 -22.46 -22.72 29.90
CA ASP A 89 -21.49 -23.74 29.51
C ASP A 89 -20.13 -23.55 30.19
N ASN A 90 -20.04 -22.67 31.19
CA ASN A 90 -18.85 -22.50 32.02
C ASN A 90 -18.95 -23.39 33.27
N PRO A 91 -18.17 -24.49 33.39
CA PRO A 91 -18.22 -25.35 34.56
C PRO A 91 -17.62 -24.73 35.83
N PHE A 92 -16.93 -23.60 35.70
CA PHE A 92 -16.32 -22.88 36.83
C PHE A 92 -17.17 -21.71 37.33
N ASP A 93 -18.40 -21.53 36.82
CA ASP A 93 -19.34 -20.54 37.36
C ASP A 93 -20.00 -21.10 38.63
N GLU A 94 -19.62 -20.59 39.80
CA GLU A 94 -20.18 -21.02 41.09
C GLU A 94 -21.60 -20.50 41.34
N MET A 95 -22.07 -19.52 40.56
CA MET A 95 -23.38 -18.88 40.79
C MET A 95 -24.52 -19.53 39.99
N ARG A 96 -24.21 -20.32 38.94
CA ARG A 96 -25.24 -20.81 38.00
C ARG A 96 -25.02 -22.27 37.61
N ASN A 97 -26.11 -23.03 37.56
CA ASN A 97 -26.10 -24.41 37.11
C ASN A 97 -25.80 -24.50 35.60
N ILE A 98 -24.93 -25.43 35.22
CA ILE A 98 -24.53 -25.69 33.83
C ILE A 98 -25.71 -26.34 33.07
N GLY A 99 -26.21 -25.66 32.04
CA GLY A 99 -27.43 -26.10 31.37
C GLY A 99 -28.02 -25.10 30.39
N ILE A 100 -29.07 -25.54 29.69
CA ILE A 100 -29.90 -24.70 28.83
C ILE A 100 -31.23 -24.44 29.53
N LYS A 101 -31.54 -23.18 29.83
CA LYS A 101 -32.80 -22.81 30.48
C LYS A 101 -33.81 -22.32 29.45
N THR A 102 -34.86 -23.09 29.27
CA THR A 102 -36.03 -22.70 28.49
C THR A 102 -37.18 -22.32 29.43
N LYS A 103 -38.29 -21.80 28.89
CA LYS A 103 -39.48 -21.51 29.72
C LYS A 103 -40.05 -22.76 30.42
N PRO A 104 -40.25 -23.90 29.74
CA PRO A 104 -40.86 -25.08 30.36
C PRO A 104 -39.86 -26.06 31.01
N ILE A 105 -38.59 -26.07 30.58
CA ILE A 105 -37.60 -27.06 31.05
C ILE A 105 -36.20 -26.47 31.26
N PHE A 106 -35.44 -27.10 32.16
CA PHE A 106 -34.01 -26.89 32.30
C PHE A 106 -33.25 -28.14 31.83
N VAL A 107 -32.56 -28.04 30.71
CA VAL A 107 -31.74 -29.13 30.16
C VAL A 107 -30.38 -29.09 30.85
N ALA A 108 -30.16 -29.99 31.82
CA ALA A 108 -28.89 -30.08 32.53
C ALA A 108 -27.79 -30.65 31.63
N LEU A 109 -26.64 -29.97 31.60
CA LEU A 109 -25.45 -30.44 30.86
C LEU A 109 -24.53 -31.21 31.81
N LYS A 110 -24.02 -32.34 31.35
CA LYS A 110 -23.02 -33.17 32.04
C LYS A 110 -21.65 -32.93 31.41
N ALA A 111 -20.60 -32.89 32.24
CA ALA A 111 -19.23 -32.86 31.77
C ALA A 111 -18.69 -34.28 31.57
N LYS A 112 -18.11 -34.55 30.40
CA LYS A 112 -17.33 -35.77 30.11
C LYS A 112 -15.96 -35.33 29.58
N GLY A 113 -14.97 -35.32 30.46
CA GLY A 113 -13.67 -34.67 30.18
C GLY A 113 -13.86 -33.17 30.01
N THR A 114 -13.31 -32.60 28.93
CA THR A 114 -13.46 -31.17 28.58
C THR A 114 -14.73 -30.84 27.81
N LYS A 115 -15.59 -31.84 27.52
CA LYS A 115 -16.80 -31.66 26.72
C LYS A 115 -18.04 -31.59 27.59
N LEU A 116 -18.94 -30.66 27.29
CA LEU A 116 -20.28 -30.58 27.87
C LEU A 116 -21.32 -31.22 26.93
N LEU A 117 -22.18 -32.07 27.47
CA LEU A 117 -23.16 -32.84 26.70
C LEU A 117 -24.48 -33.02 27.47
N PHE A 118 -25.56 -33.32 26.75
CA PHE A 118 -26.80 -33.85 27.31
C PHE A 118 -27.24 -35.04 26.46
N ASP A 119 -27.99 -35.94 27.07
CA ASP A 119 -28.47 -37.15 26.41
C ASP A 119 -29.74 -36.82 25.63
N SER A 120 -29.79 -37.20 24.35
CA SER A 120 -30.96 -37.03 23.48
C SER A 120 -31.05 -38.18 22.47
N ARG A 121 -32.24 -38.42 21.93
CA ARG A 121 -32.50 -39.48 20.93
C ARG A 121 -33.25 -38.94 19.73
N ALA A 122 -33.23 -39.68 18.63
CA ALA A 122 -34.09 -39.38 17.49
C ALA A 122 -35.57 -39.56 17.90
N PRO A 123 -36.44 -38.57 17.65
CA PRO A 123 -37.86 -38.66 17.98
C PRO A 123 -38.57 -39.67 17.07
N THR A 124 -39.56 -40.37 17.62
CA THR A 124 -40.50 -41.18 16.81
C THR A 124 -41.60 -40.30 16.22
N ASP A 125 -42.33 -40.81 15.22
CA ASP A 125 -43.46 -40.07 14.63
C ASP A 125 -44.55 -39.73 15.67
N GLN A 126 -44.73 -40.59 16.67
CA GLN A 126 -45.63 -40.34 17.80
C GLN A 126 -45.11 -39.22 18.72
N ASP A 127 -43.80 -39.19 18.97
CA ASP A 127 -43.18 -38.11 19.75
C ASP A 127 -43.33 -36.76 19.01
N LEU A 128 -43.14 -36.74 17.70
CA LEU A 128 -43.29 -35.54 16.88
C LEU A 128 -44.73 -35.01 16.84
N ALA A 129 -45.73 -35.89 16.86
CA ALA A 129 -47.13 -35.48 16.84
C ALA A 129 -47.66 -35.01 18.20
N ASN A 130 -47.23 -35.67 19.30
CA ASN A 130 -47.89 -35.53 20.60
C ASN A 130 -47.06 -34.80 21.67
N CYS A 131 -45.73 -34.72 21.54
CA CYS A 131 -44.89 -34.07 22.54
C CYS A 131 -44.75 -32.56 22.29
N PRO A 132 -44.52 -31.74 23.33
CA PRO A 132 -44.34 -30.29 23.16
C PRO A 132 -43.06 -29.95 22.39
N HIS A 133 -43.17 -29.04 21.42
CA HIS A 133 -42.04 -28.57 20.59
C HIS A 133 -41.43 -27.30 21.16
N ILE A 134 -40.11 -27.27 21.26
CA ILE A 134 -39.33 -26.14 21.75
C ILE A 134 -38.31 -25.75 20.69
N ASP A 135 -38.49 -24.55 20.13
CA ASP A 135 -37.51 -23.96 19.23
C ASP A 135 -36.26 -23.56 20.02
N MET A 136 -35.11 -24.12 19.66
CA MET A 136 -33.81 -23.83 20.29
C MET A 136 -33.02 -22.75 19.56
N THR A 137 -33.39 -22.45 18.31
CA THR A 137 -32.70 -21.54 17.39
C THR A 137 -33.69 -20.86 16.43
N SER A 138 -33.29 -19.74 15.85
CA SER A 138 -34.16 -18.89 15.02
C SER A 138 -34.47 -19.49 13.64
N LYS A 139 -35.63 -19.13 13.07
CA LYS A 139 -35.97 -19.37 11.65
C LYS A 139 -35.24 -18.43 10.67
N VAL A 140 -34.67 -17.33 11.17
CA VAL A 140 -33.95 -16.34 10.36
C VAL A 140 -32.59 -16.89 9.95
N PRO A 141 -32.14 -16.69 8.69
CA PRO A 141 -30.81 -17.07 8.22
C PRO A 141 -29.69 -16.83 9.23
N TRP A 142 -29.00 -17.90 9.65
CA TRP A 142 -27.85 -17.79 10.52
C TRP A 142 -26.61 -17.39 9.70
N ASN A 143 -25.96 -16.29 10.10
CA ASN A 143 -24.68 -15.88 9.54
C ASN A 143 -23.70 -15.59 10.69
N PRO A 144 -22.69 -16.45 10.92
CA PRO A 144 -21.74 -16.28 12.02
C PRO A 144 -20.92 -14.99 11.89
N GLY A 145 -20.64 -14.51 10.66
CA GLY A 145 -19.82 -13.32 10.41
C GLY A 145 -20.46 -11.99 10.82
N THR A 146 -21.77 -11.97 11.11
CA THR A 146 -22.49 -10.76 11.57
C THR A 146 -22.80 -10.80 13.07
N VAL A 147 -22.37 -11.85 13.78
CA VAL A 147 -22.65 -12.03 15.20
C VAL A 147 -21.74 -11.13 16.03
N GLN A 148 -22.31 -10.13 16.69
CA GLN A 148 -21.64 -9.37 17.74
C GLN A 148 -21.94 -10.01 19.10
N LEU A 149 -20.91 -10.59 19.72
CA LEU A 149 -20.97 -11.08 21.10
C LEU A 149 -20.89 -9.90 22.08
N GLY A 150 -21.39 -10.08 23.31
CA GLY A 150 -21.41 -9.02 24.33
C GLY A 150 -20.01 -8.47 24.57
N LYS A 151 -19.87 -7.13 24.54
CA LYS A 151 -18.62 -6.45 24.91
C LYS A 151 -18.29 -6.81 26.36
N VAL A 152 -17.08 -7.28 26.61
CA VAL A 152 -16.54 -7.34 27.97
C VAL A 152 -16.63 -5.92 28.51
N SER A 153 -17.43 -5.70 29.55
CA SER A 153 -17.36 -4.49 30.37
C SER A 153 -16.03 -4.55 31.12
N ILE A 154 -14.97 -4.19 30.41
CA ILE A 154 -13.74 -3.75 31.03
C ILE A 154 -14.17 -2.46 31.73
N VAL A 155 -14.34 -2.53 33.04
CA VAL A 155 -14.19 -1.33 33.85
C VAL A 155 -12.75 -0.90 33.59
N HIS A 156 -12.57 0.00 32.63
CA HIS A 156 -11.33 0.76 32.56
C HIS A 156 -11.25 1.44 33.93
N LYS A 157 -10.41 0.89 34.82
CA LYS A 157 -9.71 1.77 35.75
C LYS A 157 -9.07 2.81 34.85
N ASP A 158 -9.37 4.08 35.12
CA ASP A 158 -8.71 5.19 34.47
C ASP A 158 -7.22 4.85 34.34
N PRO A 159 -6.61 5.08 33.17
CA PRO A 159 -5.19 4.82 33.01
C PRO A 159 -4.47 5.52 34.16
N ILE A 160 -3.67 4.75 34.91
CA ILE A 160 -2.80 5.31 35.94
C ILE A 160 -1.97 6.38 35.24
N ASP A 161 -2.19 7.65 35.63
CA ASP A 161 -1.40 8.77 35.14
C ASP A 161 0.08 8.41 35.35
N ASP A 162 0.83 8.28 34.27
CA ASP A 162 2.27 8.08 34.35
C ASP A 162 2.84 9.36 34.97
N PRO A 163 3.45 9.32 36.17
CA PRO A 163 3.97 10.51 36.84
C PRO A 163 5.16 11.16 36.09
N ARG A 164 5.61 10.57 34.97
CA ARG A 164 6.62 11.15 34.06
C ARG A 164 5.99 11.78 32.80
N SER A 165 4.67 11.68 32.64
CA SER A 165 3.91 12.28 31.56
C SER A 165 3.56 13.72 31.92
N ASN A 166 3.97 14.68 31.09
CA ASN A 166 3.60 16.10 31.24
C ASN A 166 2.11 16.38 30.95
N GLU A 167 1.27 15.35 30.79
CA GLU A 167 -0.17 15.51 30.52
C GLU A 167 -0.90 16.26 31.64
N ALA A 168 -0.49 16.11 32.90
CA ALA A 168 -1.10 16.82 34.02
C ALA A 168 -0.80 18.33 34.00
N GLU A 169 0.43 18.73 33.66
CA GLU A 169 0.81 20.14 33.50
C GLU A 169 0.13 20.77 32.28
N LEU A 170 0.06 20.04 31.16
CA LEU A 170 -0.62 20.49 29.93
C LEU A 170 -2.12 20.73 30.13
N ARG A 171 -2.79 19.95 30.97
CA ARG A 171 -4.22 20.14 31.33
C ARG A 171 -4.48 21.38 32.18
N GLN A 172 -3.47 21.90 32.89
CA GLN A 172 -3.59 23.10 33.72
C GLN A 172 -3.29 24.39 32.95
N LEU A 173 -2.51 24.30 31.87
CA LEU A 173 -2.08 25.46 31.08
C LEU A 173 -3.14 25.97 30.09
N ASP A 174 -4.10 25.14 29.68
CA ASP A 174 -5.10 25.50 28.67
C ASP A 174 -6.54 25.20 29.14
N PRO A 175 -7.32 26.20 29.57
CA PRO A 175 -8.72 26.03 30.00
C PRO A 175 -9.62 25.36 28.95
N ILE A 176 -9.23 25.44 27.66
CA ILE A 176 -9.95 24.85 26.54
C ILE A 176 -9.84 23.31 26.54
N MET A 177 -8.73 22.76 27.05
CA MET A 177 -8.53 21.31 27.14
C MET A 177 -9.51 20.64 28.10
N GLN A 178 -9.96 21.36 29.15
CA GLN A 178 -10.97 20.84 30.09
C GLN A 178 -12.35 20.68 29.43
N GLY A 179 -12.73 21.60 28.54
CA GLY A 179 -14.01 21.56 27.80
C GLY A 179 -14.03 20.62 26.58
N MET A 180 -12.86 20.20 26.05
CA MET A 180 -12.81 19.30 24.88
C MET A 180 -13.39 17.90 25.14
N ASN A 181 -13.49 17.48 26.41
CA ASN A 181 -14.16 16.23 26.77
C ASN A 181 -15.68 16.30 26.58
N GLU A 182 -16.28 17.48 26.68
CA GLU A 182 -17.72 17.71 26.45
C GLU A 182 -18.06 17.76 24.95
N TRP A 183 -17.08 18.09 24.09
CA TRP A 183 -17.28 18.23 22.64
C TRP A 183 -17.36 16.89 21.89
N ARG A 184 -17.18 15.75 22.58
CA ARG A 184 -17.29 14.40 21.97
C ARG A 184 -18.73 13.91 21.80
N THR A 185 -19.72 14.65 22.28
CA THR A 185 -21.13 14.35 22.01
C THR A 185 -21.64 15.35 20.98
N VAL A 186 -21.39 15.09 19.69
CA VAL A 186 -22.30 15.60 18.67
C VAL A 186 -23.62 14.89 18.93
N GLN A 187 -24.52 15.56 19.67
CA GLN A 187 -25.90 15.18 19.77
C GLN A 187 -26.43 15.08 18.34
N GLN A 188 -26.80 13.88 17.91
CA GLN A 188 -27.73 13.70 16.80
C GLN A 188 -29.08 14.24 17.26
N THR A 189 -29.21 15.56 17.30
CA THR A 189 -30.51 16.20 17.38
C THR A 189 -31.15 15.98 16.03
N ILE A 190 -32.05 14.99 15.98
CA ILE A 190 -33.05 14.87 14.92
C ILE A 190 -33.87 16.17 15.02
N VAL A 191 -33.53 17.15 14.19
CA VAL A 191 -34.41 18.29 13.94
C VAL A 191 -35.34 17.83 12.84
N ASP A 192 -36.63 17.79 13.17
CA ASP A 192 -37.73 17.37 12.32
C ASP A 192 -37.55 17.88 10.88
N GLY A 193 -37.42 16.91 9.97
CA GLY A 193 -37.30 17.13 8.56
C GLY A 193 -38.65 17.49 7.96
N GLU A 194 -38.96 18.78 7.93
CA GLU A 194 -39.82 19.32 6.88
C GLU A 194 -39.10 20.48 6.20
N ARG A 195 -39.05 20.42 4.87
CA ARG A 195 -38.60 21.46 3.92
C ARG A 195 -37.10 21.55 3.62
N PHE A 196 -36.51 20.58 2.92
CA PHE A 196 -35.37 20.86 2.00
C PHE A 196 -35.17 19.77 0.93
N PHE A 197 -36.26 19.22 0.37
CA PHE A 197 -36.20 18.39 -0.83
C PHE A 197 -36.77 19.14 -2.04
N GLN A 198 -36.01 20.10 -2.58
CA GLN A 198 -36.19 20.52 -3.97
C GLN A 198 -34.82 20.86 -4.57
N GLN A 199 -34.59 20.30 -5.76
CA GLN A 199 -33.41 20.43 -6.63
C GLN A 199 -32.17 19.61 -6.22
N VAL A 200 -32.09 18.35 -6.68
CA VAL A 200 -31.38 17.97 -7.92
C VAL A 200 -31.97 16.64 -8.40
N GLY A 201 -32.84 16.68 -9.41
CA GLY A 201 -33.35 15.49 -10.07
C GLY A 201 -32.64 15.29 -11.41
N ARG A 202 -31.99 14.14 -11.60
CA ARG A 202 -32.26 13.14 -12.66
C ARG A 202 -31.15 12.08 -12.74
N MET A 203 -31.61 10.84 -12.96
CA MET A 203 -30.88 9.58 -13.26
C MET A 203 -30.42 8.74 -12.06
N ASP A 204 -31.31 7.90 -11.51
CA ASP A 204 -31.36 6.44 -11.76
C ASP A 204 -32.30 5.76 -10.74
N ASP A 205 -33.47 5.32 -11.21
CA ASP A 205 -34.43 4.51 -10.44
C ASP A 205 -33.96 3.04 -10.39
N ASP A 206 -33.29 2.66 -9.31
CA ASP A 206 -32.94 1.27 -9.02
C ASP A 206 -33.41 0.94 -7.58
N ALA A 207 -34.51 0.20 -7.45
CA ALA A 207 -35.24 -0.05 -6.19
C ALA A 207 -34.49 -0.92 -5.15
N ARG A 208 -33.19 -1.17 -5.36
CA ARG A 208 -32.34 -2.06 -4.53
C ARG A 208 -31.55 -1.33 -3.44
N PHE A 209 -31.62 0.00 -3.38
CA PHE A 209 -30.81 0.82 -2.47
C PHE A 209 -31.61 1.77 -1.56
N ALA A 210 -32.93 1.60 -1.47
CA ALA A 210 -33.82 2.49 -0.71
C ALA A 210 -33.51 2.55 0.81
N ASP A 211 -32.89 1.51 1.37
CA ASP A 211 -32.71 1.37 2.83
C ASP A 211 -31.27 1.61 3.33
N VAL A 212 -30.37 2.15 2.50
CA VAL A 212 -29.03 2.52 2.96
C VAL A 212 -29.09 3.97 3.49
N PRO A 213 -28.94 4.23 4.80
CA PRO A 213 -28.88 5.60 5.29
C PRO A 213 -27.66 6.30 4.69
N VAL A 214 -27.91 7.22 3.76
CA VAL A 214 -26.89 8.10 3.20
C VAL A 214 -26.42 9.00 4.34
N ARG A 215 -25.19 8.79 4.82
CA ARG A 215 -24.58 9.70 5.79
C ARG A 215 -24.53 11.09 5.14
N PRO A 216 -25.07 12.15 5.77
CA PRO A 216 -24.90 13.50 5.24
C PRO A 216 -23.42 13.84 5.27
N SER A 217 -22.77 13.76 4.11
CA SER A 217 -21.45 14.32 3.91
C SER A 217 -21.60 15.83 3.84
N PHE A 218 -21.38 16.51 4.97
CA PHE A 218 -21.21 17.96 4.98
C PHE A 218 -19.96 18.33 4.17
N VAL A 219 -20.18 18.85 2.97
CA VAL A 219 -19.14 19.42 2.13
C VAL A 219 -18.96 20.87 2.55
N SER A 220 -17.75 21.23 3.01
CA SER A 220 -17.43 22.61 3.40
C SER A 220 -16.38 23.19 2.45
N THR A 221 -16.66 24.38 1.93
CA THR A 221 -15.78 25.16 1.04
C THR A 221 -14.86 26.13 1.79
N GLU A 222 -15.13 26.40 3.06
CA GLU A 222 -14.48 27.47 3.86
C GLU A 222 -13.36 26.97 4.78
N ARG A 223 -13.05 25.67 4.77
CA ARG A 223 -12.02 25.08 5.64
C ARG A 223 -10.59 25.52 5.30
N HIS A 224 -10.38 26.20 4.18
CA HIS A 224 -9.07 26.77 3.78
C HIS A 224 -9.14 28.28 3.69
N THR A 225 -8.24 28.94 4.40
CA THR A 225 -7.98 30.36 4.24
C THR A 225 -7.11 30.62 3.01
N LYS A 226 -7.48 31.65 2.25
CA LYS A 226 -6.66 32.15 1.15
C LYS A 226 -5.36 32.74 1.70
N ALA A 227 -4.23 32.49 1.03
CA ALA A 227 -2.93 33.06 1.39
C ALA A 227 -2.86 34.54 0.98
N THR A 228 -3.46 35.41 1.78
CA THR A 228 -3.32 36.86 1.69
C THR A 228 -2.22 37.34 2.64
N ALA A 229 -1.64 38.51 2.35
CA ALA A 229 -0.59 39.09 3.20
C ALA A 229 -1.10 39.38 4.62
N GLU A 230 -2.38 39.72 4.76
CA GLU A 230 -3.07 39.97 6.03
C GLU A 230 -3.20 38.69 6.84
N ASN A 231 -3.75 37.62 6.25
CA ASN A 231 -3.86 36.32 6.90
C ASN A 231 -2.49 35.75 7.29
N LEU A 232 -1.45 35.98 6.47
CA LEU A 232 -0.09 35.54 6.77
C LEU A 232 0.53 36.35 7.91
N SER A 233 0.30 37.66 7.92
CA SER A 233 0.75 38.59 8.97
C SER A 233 0.18 38.21 10.33
N GLU A 234 -1.13 37.95 10.38
CA GLU A 234 -1.83 37.53 11.60
C GLU A 234 -1.37 36.14 12.08
N ARG A 235 -1.29 35.15 11.19
CA ARG A 235 -0.92 33.77 11.55
C ARG A 235 0.51 33.60 12.02
N LEU A 236 1.45 34.32 11.42
CA LEU A 236 2.87 34.22 11.74
C LEU A 236 3.33 35.32 12.70
N GLY A 237 2.47 36.27 13.06
CA GLY A 237 2.83 37.41 13.92
C GLY A 237 3.87 38.35 13.30
N ILE A 238 3.91 38.49 11.97
CA ILE A 238 4.89 39.31 11.25
C ILE A 238 4.24 40.59 10.71
N GLY A 239 4.97 41.70 10.63
CA GLY A 239 4.45 42.94 10.04
C GLY A 239 4.05 42.78 8.55
N LEU A 240 3.03 43.52 8.11
CA LEU A 240 2.42 43.38 6.78
C LEU A 240 3.42 43.49 5.62
N HIS A 241 4.40 44.40 5.73
CA HIS A 241 5.46 44.53 4.73
C HIS A 241 6.32 43.27 4.62
N ARG A 242 6.67 42.67 5.77
CA ARG A 242 7.43 41.41 5.82
C ARG A 242 6.60 40.25 5.30
N ALA A 243 5.31 40.19 5.60
CA ALA A 243 4.40 39.19 5.02
C ALA A 243 4.32 39.28 3.49
N ARG A 244 4.25 40.50 2.92
CA ARG A 244 4.29 40.71 1.46
C ARG A 244 5.61 40.24 0.85
N ALA A 245 6.74 40.55 1.49
CA ALA A 245 8.04 40.08 1.04
C ALA A 245 8.12 38.54 1.09
N THR A 246 7.65 37.93 2.18
CA THR A 246 7.59 36.47 2.34
C THR A 246 6.71 35.82 1.27
N LEU A 247 5.55 36.38 0.94
CA LEU A 247 4.70 35.84 -0.15
C LEU A 247 5.37 35.92 -1.52
N ARG A 248 6.23 36.91 -1.77
CA ARG A 248 7.01 37.00 -3.01
C ARG A 248 8.17 36.00 -3.06
N SER A 249 8.73 35.63 -1.91
CA SER A 249 9.88 34.72 -1.82
C SER A 249 9.51 33.26 -1.53
N THR A 250 8.24 32.96 -1.26
CA THR A 250 7.75 31.61 -0.92
C THR A 250 6.64 31.16 -1.86
N LEU A 251 6.40 29.85 -1.94
CA LEU A 251 5.38 29.26 -2.81
C LEU A 251 4.45 28.37 -1.98
N GLN A 252 3.13 28.49 -2.18
CA GLN A 252 2.13 27.59 -1.62
C GLN A 252 1.65 26.61 -2.70
N ARG A 253 2.16 25.38 -2.66
CA ARG A 253 1.85 24.35 -3.68
C ARG A 253 0.97 23.21 -3.20
N GLY A 254 1.07 22.87 -1.92
CA GLY A 254 0.26 21.83 -1.30
C GLY A 254 -0.97 22.45 -0.64
N THR A 255 -2.16 22.12 -1.13
CA THR A 255 -3.42 22.40 -0.44
C THR A 255 -4.06 21.06 -0.07
N ARG A 256 -4.40 20.86 1.19
CA ARG A 256 -5.09 19.63 1.63
C ARG A 256 -6.52 19.67 1.12
N SER A 257 -7.03 18.65 0.45
CA SER A 257 -8.45 18.59 0.09
C SER A 257 -9.29 18.22 1.32
N ALA A 258 -9.80 19.23 2.03
CA ALA A 258 -10.55 19.06 3.29
C ALA A 258 -12.08 19.12 3.08
N ILE A 259 -12.54 18.63 1.93
CA ILE A 259 -13.93 18.72 1.46
C ILE A 259 -14.87 17.94 2.38
N LEU A 260 -14.47 16.75 2.80
CA LEU A 260 -15.23 15.87 3.69
C LEU A 260 -14.71 15.92 5.12
N PRO A 261 -15.54 15.59 6.14
CA PRO A 261 -15.06 15.35 7.50
C PRO A 261 -13.91 14.33 7.53
N LEU A 262 -13.02 14.47 8.51
CA LEU A 262 -11.84 13.60 8.64
C LEU A 262 -12.25 12.14 8.89
N ALA A 263 -12.33 11.34 7.82
CA ALA A 263 -12.61 9.91 7.89
C ALA A 263 -11.35 9.04 7.74
N ARG A 264 -10.32 9.56 7.05
CA ARG A 264 -9.04 8.86 6.81
C ARG A 264 -7.90 9.87 6.88
N ARG A 265 -6.70 9.39 7.23
CA ARG A 265 -5.46 10.19 7.17
C ARG A 265 -5.27 10.74 5.75
N TYR A 266 -4.95 12.03 5.64
CA TYR A 266 -4.57 12.62 4.36
C TYR A 266 -3.30 11.94 3.83
N ARG A 267 -3.31 11.59 2.54
CA ARG A 267 -2.07 11.18 1.86
C ARG A 267 -1.25 12.44 1.57
N ALA A 268 -0.02 12.47 2.07
CA ALA A 268 0.94 13.49 1.65
C ALA A 268 1.50 13.09 0.28
N ASP A 269 1.43 13.99 -0.70
CA ASP A 269 2.12 13.77 -1.96
C ASP A 269 3.63 14.03 -1.76
N ARG A 270 4.45 12.97 -1.87
CA ARG A 270 5.91 13.03 -1.63
C ARG A 270 6.63 13.91 -2.66
N MET A 271 5.95 14.29 -3.72
CA MET A 271 6.52 15.07 -4.82
C MET A 271 6.82 16.53 -4.45
N PHE A 272 6.14 17.10 -3.45
CA PHE A 272 6.44 18.45 -2.95
C PHE A 272 7.69 18.53 -2.08
N LEU A 273 8.29 17.39 -1.71
CA LEU A 273 9.56 17.33 -0.97
C LEU A 273 10.78 17.36 -1.89
N ARG A 274 10.60 17.17 -3.21
CA ARG A 274 11.72 17.09 -4.15
C ARG A 274 12.13 18.49 -4.61
N PRO A 275 13.44 18.79 -4.68
CA PRO A 275 13.91 20.07 -5.20
C PRO A 275 13.48 20.23 -6.66
N ARG A 276 13.16 21.47 -7.06
CA ARG A 276 12.93 21.79 -8.47
C ARG A 276 14.20 22.27 -9.12
N LEU A 277 14.52 21.67 -10.26
CA LEU A 277 15.69 22.02 -11.05
C LEU A 277 15.34 23.22 -11.93
N LYS A 278 16.06 24.32 -11.76
CA LYS A 278 15.90 25.53 -12.56
C LYS A 278 16.46 25.28 -13.97
N GLY A 279 15.81 25.88 -14.96
CA GLY A 279 16.28 25.86 -16.34
C GLY A 279 15.45 24.97 -17.28
N LYS A 280 15.87 24.95 -18.55
CA LYS A 280 15.20 24.23 -19.62
C LYS A 280 15.92 22.91 -19.87
N PHE A 281 15.29 21.83 -19.44
CA PHE A 281 15.74 20.48 -19.74
C PHE A 281 15.16 20.05 -21.08
N SER A 282 15.89 19.18 -21.76
CA SER A 282 15.49 18.58 -23.01
C SER A 282 15.69 17.06 -22.93
N THR A 283 14.87 16.30 -23.63
CA THR A 283 14.94 14.84 -23.62
C THR A 283 14.91 14.31 -25.04
N ASP A 284 15.67 13.24 -25.30
CA ASP A 284 15.73 12.56 -26.59
C ASP A 284 16.24 11.12 -26.42
N THR A 285 15.90 10.24 -27.37
CA THR A 285 16.21 8.81 -27.33
C THR A 285 17.42 8.51 -28.22
N ALA A 286 18.53 8.10 -27.60
CA ALA A 286 19.71 7.66 -28.33
C ALA A 286 19.63 6.16 -28.68
N TYR A 287 19.60 5.86 -29.97
CA TYR A 287 19.69 4.51 -30.51
C TYR A 287 21.14 4.08 -30.75
N PHE A 288 21.41 2.80 -30.50
CA PHE A 288 22.70 2.14 -30.74
C PHE A 288 22.51 0.91 -31.64
N ASN A 289 23.51 0.62 -32.48
CA ASN A 289 23.42 -0.45 -33.48
C ASN A 289 23.45 -1.86 -32.87
N HIS A 290 24.09 -2.02 -31.70
CA HIS A 290 24.27 -3.31 -31.05
C HIS A 290 23.48 -3.38 -29.76
N LYS A 291 22.89 -4.56 -29.49
CA LYS A 291 22.28 -4.84 -28.19
C LYS A 291 23.37 -4.96 -27.12
N SER A 292 23.18 -4.27 -26.00
CA SER A 292 24.14 -4.30 -24.89
C SER A 292 24.22 -5.67 -24.24
N ILE A 293 25.27 -5.92 -23.42
CA ILE A 293 25.36 -7.15 -22.62
C ILE A 293 24.16 -7.30 -21.67
N ARG A 294 23.66 -6.17 -21.12
CA ARG A 294 22.44 -6.12 -20.29
C ARG A 294 21.14 -6.24 -21.09
N GLY A 295 21.24 -6.32 -22.42
CA GLY A 295 20.09 -6.47 -23.31
C GLY A 295 19.42 -5.17 -23.72
N ASN A 296 20.08 -4.03 -23.52
CA ASN A 296 19.55 -2.71 -23.86
C ASN A 296 19.76 -2.37 -25.34
N ILE A 297 18.83 -1.62 -25.93
CA ILE A 297 18.83 -1.23 -27.36
C ILE A 297 18.98 0.29 -27.51
N ALA A 298 18.38 1.05 -26.61
CA ALA A 298 18.38 2.51 -26.64
C ALA A 298 18.62 3.06 -25.24
N SER A 299 18.93 4.35 -25.13
CA SER A 299 19.01 5.06 -23.86
C SER A 299 18.26 6.38 -23.97
N GLN A 300 17.38 6.66 -23.01
CA GLN A 300 16.74 7.96 -22.88
C GLN A 300 17.72 8.91 -22.22
N ILE A 301 18.00 10.05 -22.85
CA ILE A 301 18.96 11.03 -22.35
C ILE A 301 18.21 12.31 -22.01
N TYR A 302 18.41 12.78 -20.78
CA TYR A 302 18.01 14.11 -20.35
C TYR A 302 19.23 15.03 -20.41
N PHE A 303 19.05 16.21 -21.00
CA PHE A 303 20.10 17.18 -21.24
C PHE A 303 19.71 18.55 -20.70
N HIS A 304 20.69 19.28 -20.20
CA HIS A 304 20.57 20.70 -19.89
C HIS A 304 21.73 21.49 -20.52
N LYS A 305 21.45 22.73 -20.96
CA LYS A 305 22.42 23.59 -21.67
C LYS A 305 23.71 23.91 -20.91
N SER A 306 23.76 23.66 -19.59
CA SER A 306 25.00 23.68 -18.80
C SER A 306 25.98 22.56 -19.15
N GLY A 307 25.60 21.62 -20.01
CA GLY A 307 26.40 20.42 -20.32
C GLY A 307 26.13 19.27 -19.35
N PHE A 308 24.99 19.28 -18.67
CA PHE A 308 24.56 18.16 -17.84
C PHE A 308 23.82 17.12 -18.67
N TYR A 309 24.08 15.85 -18.35
CA TYR A 309 23.48 14.70 -18.99
C TYR A 309 22.99 13.71 -17.93
N SER A 310 21.88 13.02 -18.20
CA SER A 310 21.44 11.86 -17.41
C SER A 310 20.93 10.79 -18.35
N CYS A 311 21.50 9.59 -18.29
CA CYS A 311 21.12 8.46 -19.13
C CYS A 311 20.26 7.44 -18.38
N HIS A 312 19.23 6.95 -19.06
CA HIS A 312 18.42 5.84 -18.58
C HIS A 312 18.26 4.81 -19.69
N HIS A 313 18.93 3.68 -19.50
CA HIS A 313 18.97 2.58 -20.45
C HIS A 313 17.60 1.89 -20.61
N LEU A 314 17.25 1.58 -21.87
CA LEU A 314 16.00 0.97 -22.29
C LEU A 314 16.25 -0.36 -23.01
N SER A 315 15.53 -1.40 -22.62
CA SER A 315 15.55 -2.70 -23.30
C SER A 315 14.63 -2.74 -24.51
N LYS A 316 13.53 -1.97 -24.47
CA LYS A 316 12.58 -1.74 -25.56
C LYS A 316 12.06 -0.31 -25.48
N VAL A 317 11.77 0.29 -26.64
CA VAL A 317 11.21 1.65 -26.73
C VAL A 317 9.67 1.56 -26.67
N ASP A 318 9.16 1.11 -25.53
CA ASP A 318 7.74 1.01 -25.22
C ASP A 318 7.36 2.00 -24.10
N ASP A 319 6.10 2.43 -24.04
CA ASP A 319 5.61 3.35 -22.98
C ASP A 319 5.88 2.83 -21.56
N LYS A 320 5.78 1.51 -21.38
CA LYS A 320 6.08 0.83 -20.11
C LYS A 320 7.50 1.04 -19.61
N GLN A 321 8.46 1.29 -20.50
CA GLN A 321 9.87 1.49 -20.12
C GLN A 321 10.28 2.97 -20.16
N VAL A 322 9.76 3.75 -21.10
CA VAL A 322 10.06 5.18 -21.22
C VAL A 322 9.46 5.99 -20.08
N GLY A 323 8.19 5.76 -19.72
CA GLY A 323 7.54 6.53 -18.65
C GLY A 323 8.23 6.46 -17.28
N PRO A 324 8.70 5.28 -16.82
CA PRO A 324 9.51 5.18 -15.60
C PRO A 324 10.84 5.95 -15.63
N THR A 325 11.39 6.28 -16.81
CA THR A 325 12.66 7.04 -16.87
C THR A 325 12.53 8.43 -16.24
N LEU A 326 11.44 9.14 -16.53
CA LEU A 326 11.19 10.47 -15.94
C LEU A 326 10.99 10.37 -14.43
N LYS A 327 10.30 9.33 -13.96
CA LYS A 327 10.15 9.07 -12.51
C LYS A 327 11.50 8.83 -11.83
N LYS A 328 12.40 8.07 -12.47
CA LYS A 328 13.77 7.85 -11.97
C LYS A 328 14.57 9.16 -11.96
N PHE A 329 14.53 9.93 -13.04
CA PHE A 329 15.16 11.24 -13.11
C PHE A 329 14.70 12.18 -11.98
N ILE A 330 13.39 12.23 -11.73
CA ILE A 330 12.79 13.03 -10.65
C ILE A 330 13.23 12.53 -9.26
N ALA A 331 13.40 11.21 -9.10
CA ALA A 331 13.82 10.63 -7.83
C ALA A 331 15.31 10.90 -7.54
N ASP A 332 16.15 10.85 -8.57
CA ASP A 332 17.61 10.95 -8.46
C ASP A 332 18.05 12.42 -8.34
N TYR A 333 17.51 13.34 -9.15
CA TYR A 333 17.94 14.75 -9.18
C TYR A 333 16.87 15.72 -8.68
N GLY A 334 15.63 15.57 -9.14
CA GLY A 334 14.54 16.48 -8.81
C GLY A 334 13.63 16.80 -10.00
N ILE A 335 12.65 17.66 -9.77
CA ILE A 335 11.60 17.96 -10.75
C ILE A 335 12.06 19.10 -11.67
N PRO A 336 12.20 18.90 -12.99
CA PRO A 336 12.55 19.98 -13.90
C PRO A 336 11.43 21.03 -13.98
N GLU A 337 11.79 22.29 -14.13
CA GLU A 337 10.81 23.37 -14.34
C GLU A 337 10.22 23.33 -15.75
N HIS A 338 11.10 23.25 -16.74
CA HIS A 338 10.74 23.16 -18.15
C HIS A 338 11.34 21.92 -18.79
N LEU A 339 10.54 21.17 -19.56
CA LEU A 339 10.98 19.97 -20.30
C LEU A 339 10.61 20.10 -21.79
N THR A 340 11.61 20.09 -22.65
CA THR A 340 11.42 20.03 -24.11
C THR A 340 11.60 18.60 -24.59
N MET A 341 10.66 18.11 -25.39
CA MET A 341 10.69 16.72 -25.87
C MET A 341 10.39 16.63 -27.36
N ASP A 342 10.81 15.52 -27.94
CA ASP A 342 10.45 15.18 -29.31
C ASP A 342 8.99 14.71 -29.39
N GLY A 343 8.37 14.90 -30.55
CA GLY A 343 6.97 14.53 -30.79
C GLY A 343 6.70 13.01 -30.81
N ALA A 344 7.56 12.19 -30.18
CA ALA A 344 7.43 10.73 -30.20
C ALA A 344 6.13 10.28 -29.54
N ALA A 345 5.39 9.38 -30.19
CA ALA A 345 4.09 8.89 -29.71
C ALA A 345 4.16 8.28 -28.30
N VAL A 346 5.30 7.69 -27.95
CA VAL A 346 5.58 7.08 -26.64
C VAL A 346 5.68 8.12 -25.51
N GLN A 347 6.04 9.37 -25.84
CA GLN A 347 6.13 10.47 -24.88
C GLN A 347 4.87 11.35 -24.90
N VAL A 348 4.27 11.58 -26.08
CA VAL A 348 3.17 12.55 -26.28
C VAL A 348 1.76 11.94 -26.19
N GLY A 349 1.62 10.61 -26.22
CA GLY A 349 0.32 9.94 -26.18
C GLY A 349 -0.55 10.33 -24.96
N ARG A 350 -1.87 10.48 -25.17
CA ARG A 350 -2.83 10.96 -24.15
C ARG A 350 -2.86 10.14 -22.85
N ASN A 351 -2.56 8.83 -22.93
CA ASN A 351 -2.57 7.91 -21.79
C ASN A 351 -1.18 7.35 -21.46
N THR A 352 -0.11 8.06 -21.82
CA THR A 352 1.26 7.59 -21.51
C THR A 352 1.57 7.84 -20.05
N SER A 353 2.30 6.89 -19.45
CA SER A 353 2.78 7.03 -18.07
C SER A 353 3.78 8.19 -17.93
N PHE A 354 4.38 8.62 -19.04
CA PHE A 354 5.22 9.81 -19.15
C PHE A 354 4.41 11.10 -18.96
N MET A 355 3.32 11.31 -19.72
CA MET A 355 2.46 12.48 -19.58
C MET A 355 1.74 12.51 -18.22
N GLU A 356 1.33 11.35 -17.70
CA GLU A 356 0.78 11.26 -16.35
C GLU A 356 1.79 11.78 -15.30
N THR A 357 3.08 11.49 -15.48
CA THR A 357 4.15 11.96 -14.58
C THR A 357 4.38 13.46 -14.72
N ILE A 358 4.35 14.00 -15.95
CA ILE A 358 4.46 15.44 -16.22
C ILE A 358 3.31 16.22 -15.58
N ASN A 359 2.09 15.75 -15.77
CA ASN A 359 0.88 16.35 -15.23
C ASN A 359 0.87 16.30 -13.71
N ARG A 360 1.22 15.13 -13.14
CA ARG A 360 1.38 14.98 -11.69
C ARG A 360 2.41 15.99 -11.18
N ALA A 361 3.62 16.00 -11.73
CA ALA A 361 4.72 16.86 -11.30
C ALA A 361 4.57 18.35 -11.65
N ALA A 362 3.49 18.74 -12.35
CA ALA A 362 3.28 20.10 -12.84
C ALA A 362 4.54 20.65 -13.53
N ILE A 363 5.03 19.93 -14.53
CA ILE A 363 6.18 20.31 -15.36
C ILE A 363 5.66 21.06 -16.58
N ASN A 364 6.24 22.23 -16.86
CA ASN A 364 5.93 22.97 -18.08
C ASN A 364 6.64 22.28 -19.24
N TYR A 365 5.90 21.70 -20.18
CA TYR A 365 6.50 20.99 -21.29
C TYR A 365 6.35 21.74 -22.62
N HIS A 366 7.31 21.53 -23.52
CA HIS A 366 7.27 22.00 -24.90
C HIS A 366 7.56 20.82 -25.82
N ILE A 367 6.78 20.69 -26.89
CA ILE A 367 6.97 19.63 -27.89
C ILE A 367 7.56 20.30 -29.13
N SER A 368 8.74 19.86 -29.55
CA SER A 368 9.37 20.35 -30.78
C SER A 368 8.57 19.91 -32.00
N ARG A 369 8.47 20.76 -33.01
CA ARG A 369 7.75 20.40 -34.24
C ARG A 369 8.44 19.23 -34.96
N PRO A 370 7.66 18.37 -35.66
CA PRO A 370 8.22 17.36 -36.53
C PRO A 370 9.20 17.98 -37.53
N TYR A 371 10.33 17.32 -37.77
CA TYR A 371 11.36 17.72 -38.75
C TYR A 371 12.04 19.08 -38.49
N ARG A 372 12.01 19.61 -37.27
CA ARG A 372 12.79 20.78 -36.85
C ARG A 372 13.80 20.43 -35.74
N PRO A 373 14.91 19.75 -36.09
CA PRO A 373 15.94 19.35 -35.14
C PRO A 373 16.51 20.53 -34.31
N GLU A 374 16.53 21.72 -34.90
CA GLU A 374 17.04 22.95 -34.27
C GLU A 374 16.24 23.42 -33.05
N GLU A 375 14.96 23.02 -32.93
CA GLU A 375 14.12 23.40 -31.79
C GLU A 375 14.48 22.63 -30.52
N ASN A 376 15.12 21.45 -30.65
CA ASN A 376 15.56 20.65 -29.52
C ASN A 376 17.08 20.79 -29.28
N PRO A 377 17.52 21.54 -28.25
CA PRO A 377 18.94 21.67 -27.95
C PRO A 377 19.58 20.35 -27.50
N ALA A 378 18.79 19.30 -27.18
CA ALA A 378 19.30 17.98 -26.84
C ALA A 378 20.08 17.34 -28.00
N GLU A 379 19.70 17.56 -29.25
CA GLU A 379 20.36 16.91 -30.39
C GLU A 379 21.83 17.33 -30.51
N GLY A 380 22.09 18.63 -30.33
CA GLY A 380 23.45 19.17 -30.30
C GLY A 380 24.27 18.57 -29.16
N GLY A 381 23.70 18.48 -27.96
CA GLY A 381 24.34 17.87 -26.79
C GLY A 381 24.60 16.37 -26.98
N ILE A 382 23.63 15.62 -27.51
CA ILE A 382 23.77 14.19 -27.78
C ILE A 382 24.83 13.92 -28.85
N ARG A 383 24.96 14.79 -29.86
CA ARG A 383 26.05 14.71 -30.84
C ARG A 383 27.42 14.86 -30.18
N GLU A 384 27.56 15.78 -29.22
CA GLU A 384 28.80 15.94 -28.44
C GLU A 384 29.08 14.73 -27.54
N LEU A 385 28.05 14.25 -26.85
CA LEU A 385 28.11 13.03 -26.04
C LEU A 385 28.57 11.83 -26.87
N LYS A 386 27.96 11.60 -28.03
CA LYS A 386 28.34 10.52 -28.97
C LYS A 386 29.78 10.69 -29.46
N ARG A 387 30.23 11.92 -29.74
CA ARG A 387 31.63 12.17 -30.14
C ARG A 387 32.62 11.75 -29.05
N ARG A 388 32.35 12.07 -27.77
CA ARG A 388 33.19 11.63 -26.64
C ARG A 388 33.12 10.12 -26.44
N PHE A 389 31.93 9.53 -26.56
CA PHE A 389 31.71 8.09 -26.50
C PHE A 389 32.54 7.32 -27.55
N TYR A 390 32.45 7.69 -28.83
CA TYR A 390 33.23 7.02 -29.88
C TYR A 390 34.74 7.21 -29.69
N ARG A 391 35.18 8.38 -29.22
CA ARG A 391 36.60 8.62 -28.90
C ARG A 391 37.12 7.65 -27.85
N LEU A 392 36.36 7.40 -26.78
CA LEU A 392 36.78 6.46 -25.73
C LEU A 392 36.77 5.01 -26.21
N ILE A 393 35.75 4.61 -26.99
CA ILE A 393 35.68 3.27 -27.58
C ILE A 393 36.91 2.99 -28.44
N VAL A 394 37.29 3.93 -29.32
CA VAL A 394 38.46 3.78 -30.19
C VAL A 394 39.75 3.80 -29.38
N LYS A 395 39.89 4.74 -28.44
CA LYS A 395 41.11 4.89 -27.62
C LYS A 395 41.41 3.65 -26.77
N HIS A 396 40.39 3.05 -26.16
CA HIS A 396 40.56 1.92 -25.24
C HIS A 396 40.20 0.56 -25.85
N ALA A 397 39.97 0.52 -27.18
CA ALA A 397 39.58 -0.66 -27.94
C ALA A 397 38.42 -1.45 -27.29
N ILE A 398 37.37 -0.73 -26.86
CA ILE A 398 36.25 -1.32 -26.11
C ILE A 398 35.27 -1.99 -27.10
N PRO A 399 34.84 -3.24 -26.85
CA PRO A 399 33.79 -3.88 -27.64
C PRO A 399 32.47 -3.10 -27.65
N GLN A 400 31.84 -2.96 -28.81
CA GLN A 400 30.60 -2.18 -28.97
C GLN A 400 29.40 -2.72 -28.16
N ARG A 401 29.45 -3.98 -27.70
CA ARG A 401 28.41 -4.57 -26.83
C ARG A 401 28.39 -3.99 -25.41
N LEU A 402 29.46 -3.31 -24.98
CA LEU A 402 29.58 -2.64 -23.67
C LEU A 402 29.16 -1.17 -23.72
N TRP A 403 28.45 -0.75 -24.76
CA TRP A 403 28.11 0.65 -24.97
C TRP A 403 27.34 1.27 -23.80
N ASP A 404 26.55 0.50 -23.06
CA ASP A 404 25.75 0.98 -21.93
C ASP A 404 26.64 1.44 -20.77
N PHE A 405 27.66 0.65 -20.42
CA PHE A 405 28.64 1.03 -19.40
C PHE A 405 29.49 2.22 -19.83
N VAL A 406 29.92 2.25 -21.09
CA VAL A 406 30.70 3.37 -21.61
C VAL A 406 29.86 4.65 -21.65
N LEU A 407 28.58 4.55 -21.98
CA LEU A 407 27.67 5.70 -21.98
C LEU A 407 27.45 6.25 -20.57
N ASP A 408 27.19 5.37 -19.58
CA ASP A 408 27.11 5.75 -18.16
C ASP A 408 28.40 6.49 -17.73
N TYR A 409 29.57 5.93 -18.03
CA TYR A 409 30.86 6.55 -17.72
C TYR A 409 31.07 7.91 -18.42
N VAL A 410 30.68 8.04 -19.69
CA VAL A 410 30.79 9.32 -20.42
C VAL A 410 29.89 10.38 -19.80
N VAL A 411 28.65 10.02 -19.44
CA VAL A 411 27.69 10.93 -18.81
C VAL A 411 28.21 11.39 -17.45
N ASP A 412 28.63 10.46 -16.61
CA ASP A 412 29.18 10.74 -15.28
C ASP A 412 30.42 11.65 -15.39
N THR A 413 31.37 11.29 -16.26
CA THR A 413 32.58 12.10 -16.44
C THR A 413 32.27 13.49 -17.00
N MET A 414 31.28 13.63 -17.90
CA MET A 414 30.86 14.95 -18.38
C MET A 414 30.21 15.81 -17.30
N ASN A 415 29.44 15.21 -16.39
CA ASN A 415 28.78 15.91 -15.30
C ASN A 415 29.76 16.44 -14.23
N ILE A 416 30.92 15.80 -14.06
CA ILE A 416 31.99 16.22 -13.14
C ILE A 416 33.11 17.01 -13.84
N THR A 417 33.13 17.09 -15.17
CA THR A 417 34.11 17.90 -15.89
C THR A 417 33.63 19.35 -15.94
N ALA A 418 34.49 20.29 -15.54
CA ALA A 418 34.19 21.72 -15.64
C ALA A 418 33.91 22.13 -17.09
N ASN A 419 32.87 22.94 -17.29
CA ASN A 419 32.50 23.47 -18.61
C ASN A 419 32.52 25.00 -18.57
N TYR A 420 33.15 25.63 -19.58
CA TYR A 420 33.21 27.08 -19.73
C TYR A 420 32.07 27.65 -20.58
N SER A 421 30.97 26.91 -20.69
CA SER A 421 29.75 27.44 -21.32
C SER A 421 29.22 28.65 -20.57
N ARG A 422 28.51 29.54 -21.27
CA ARG A 422 27.81 30.71 -20.66
C ARG A 422 26.91 30.33 -19.48
N TYR A 423 26.42 29.09 -19.43
CA TYR A 423 25.51 28.60 -18.40
C TYR A 423 26.22 27.99 -17.19
N SER A 424 27.50 27.63 -17.32
CA SER A 424 28.26 26.90 -16.30
C SER A 424 29.37 27.74 -15.69
N ASP A 425 29.88 28.75 -16.40
CA ASP A 425 30.85 29.73 -15.89
C ASP A 425 32.05 29.08 -15.17
N GLY A 426 32.59 28.01 -15.77
CA GLY A 426 33.72 27.26 -15.22
C GLY A 426 33.38 26.28 -14.09
N ARG A 427 32.10 26.17 -13.69
CA ARG A 427 31.62 25.16 -12.74
C ARG A 427 31.25 23.86 -13.43
N VAL A 428 31.18 22.80 -12.62
CA VAL A 428 30.76 21.47 -13.07
C VAL A 428 29.23 21.43 -13.26
N PRO A 429 28.73 20.81 -14.35
CA PRO A 429 27.29 20.80 -14.64
C PRO A 429 26.42 20.23 -13.52
N LEU A 430 26.93 19.24 -12.78
CA LEU A 430 26.22 18.64 -11.65
C LEU A 430 26.01 19.64 -10.52
N GLU A 431 27.03 20.41 -10.16
CA GLU A 431 26.97 21.46 -9.13
C GLU A 431 26.00 22.58 -9.53
N VAL A 432 25.99 22.98 -10.81
CA VAL A 432 25.08 24.03 -11.31
C VAL A 432 23.60 23.63 -11.11
N ILE A 433 23.29 22.33 -11.19
CA ILE A 433 21.92 21.83 -11.11
C ILE A 433 21.50 21.50 -9.68
N THR A 434 22.35 20.80 -8.93
CA THR A 434 22.02 20.35 -7.57
C THR A 434 22.40 21.38 -6.50
N GLY A 435 23.32 22.29 -6.81
CA GLY A 435 23.93 23.21 -5.84
C GLY A 435 24.98 22.54 -4.94
N ILE A 436 25.31 21.27 -5.18
CA ILE A 436 26.24 20.48 -4.37
C ILE A 436 27.50 20.23 -5.18
N THR A 437 28.67 20.52 -4.60
CA THR A 437 29.96 20.21 -5.21
C THR A 437 30.15 18.68 -5.26
N PRO A 438 30.38 18.09 -6.45
CA PRO A 438 30.53 16.65 -6.57
C PRO A 438 31.88 16.17 -6.08
N ASP A 439 31.88 14.98 -5.47
CA ASP A 439 33.10 14.25 -5.10
C ASP A 439 33.57 13.41 -6.29
N ILE A 440 34.86 13.50 -6.62
CA ILE A 440 35.48 12.79 -7.75
C ILE A 440 36.25 11.53 -7.33
N THR A 441 36.28 11.20 -6.03
CA THR A 441 37.07 10.09 -5.46
C THR A 441 36.84 8.78 -6.21
N GLU A 442 35.60 8.47 -6.61
CA GLU A 442 35.26 7.23 -7.30
C GLU A 442 35.86 7.11 -8.72
N TYR A 443 36.30 8.20 -9.34
CA TYR A 443 36.75 8.23 -10.74
C TYR A 443 38.27 8.39 -10.91
N MET A 444 39.02 8.60 -9.82
CA MET A 444 40.44 8.93 -9.90
C MET A 444 41.36 7.71 -10.10
N ASP A 445 41.00 6.57 -9.51
CA ASP A 445 41.91 5.41 -9.43
C ASP A 445 41.92 4.54 -10.69
N PHE A 446 40.85 4.59 -11.48
CA PHE A 446 40.61 3.65 -12.57
C PHE A 446 40.30 4.34 -13.89
N THR A 447 40.84 3.75 -14.96
CA THR A 447 40.52 4.16 -16.34
C THR A 447 39.49 3.20 -16.95
N ILE A 448 38.58 3.72 -17.78
CA ILE A 448 37.61 2.91 -18.51
C ILE A 448 38.29 1.79 -19.31
N HIS A 449 37.80 0.56 -19.14
CA HIS A 449 38.35 -0.66 -19.73
C HIS A 449 39.84 -0.92 -19.39
N GLY A 450 40.35 -0.34 -18.30
CA GLY A 450 41.65 -0.65 -17.73
C GLY A 450 41.68 -2.03 -17.08
N TRP A 451 42.87 -2.64 -17.00
CA TRP A 451 43.05 -3.87 -16.24
C TRP A 451 43.07 -3.60 -14.74
N VAL A 452 42.34 -4.41 -13.98
CA VAL A 452 42.26 -4.32 -12.51
C VAL A 452 42.32 -5.71 -11.89
N TYR A 453 42.89 -5.79 -10.69
CA TYR A 453 42.69 -6.91 -9.80
C TYR A 453 41.37 -6.74 -9.06
N TYR A 454 40.63 -7.83 -8.90
CA TYR A 454 39.39 -7.84 -8.15
C TYR A 454 39.19 -9.13 -7.39
N GLN A 455 38.35 -9.06 -6.36
CA GLN A 455 37.93 -10.20 -5.58
C GLN A 455 36.39 -10.26 -5.48
N THR A 456 35.83 -11.46 -5.44
CA THR A 456 34.36 -11.68 -5.35
C THR A 456 33.92 -12.12 -3.97
N ASP A 457 34.80 -12.79 -3.24
CA ASP A 457 34.49 -13.45 -1.97
C ASP A 457 35.56 -12.99 -0.98
N GLY A 458 35.14 -12.43 0.16
CA GLY A 458 36.03 -11.93 1.23
C GLY A 458 36.87 -13.00 1.94
N ALA A 459 37.05 -14.18 1.33
CA ALA A 459 37.98 -15.22 1.78
C ALA A 459 39.42 -14.89 1.35
N LEU A 460 40.43 -15.63 1.80
CA LEU A 460 41.80 -15.55 1.25
C LEU A 460 41.86 -16.17 -0.17
N GLY A 461 41.17 -15.59 -1.13
CA GLY A 461 41.17 -16.00 -2.54
C GLY A 461 42.34 -15.39 -3.31
N THR A 462 42.72 -16.02 -4.42
CA THR A 462 43.68 -15.43 -5.38
C THR A 462 43.05 -14.25 -6.12
N ASN A 463 43.84 -13.18 -6.29
CA ASN A 463 43.42 -11.99 -7.04
C ASN A 463 43.06 -12.38 -8.48
N LYS A 464 41.84 -12.07 -8.91
CA LYS A 464 41.39 -12.31 -10.28
C LYS A 464 41.60 -11.04 -11.10
N ILE A 465 41.88 -11.20 -12.39
CA ILE A 465 42.04 -10.07 -13.31
C ILE A 465 40.74 -9.82 -14.06
N GLY A 466 40.33 -8.56 -14.13
CA GLY A 466 39.17 -8.10 -14.88
C GLY A 466 39.40 -6.77 -15.56
N ARG A 467 38.43 -6.33 -16.36
CA ARG A 467 38.41 -4.98 -16.94
C ARG A 467 37.44 -4.09 -16.17
N TRP A 468 37.88 -2.89 -15.77
CA TRP A 468 37.02 -1.93 -15.11
C TRP A 468 36.03 -1.29 -16.11
N LEU A 469 34.75 -1.24 -15.76
CA LEU A 469 33.66 -0.78 -16.64
C LEU A 469 32.98 0.52 -16.18
N GLY A 470 33.16 0.94 -14.93
CA GLY A 470 32.48 2.12 -14.39
C GLY A 470 32.18 2.01 -12.90
N VAL A 471 31.64 3.08 -12.32
CA VAL A 471 31.12 3.11 -10.95
C VAL A 471 29.73 2.45 -10.89
N SER A 472 29.43 1.73 -9.81
CA SER A 472 28.12 1.16 -9.56
C SER A 472 27.35 1.90 -8.47
N HIS A 473 26.60 2.92 -8.88
CA HIS A 473 25.83 3.80 -7.97
C HIS A 473 24.72 3.14 -7.13
N ARG A 474 24.36 1.87 -7.39
CA ARG A 474 23.15 1.23 -6.82
C ARG A 474 23.39 -0.09 -6.11
N THR A 475 24.62 -0.58 -6.06
CA THR A 475 24.95 -1.89 -5.49
C THR A 475 26.17 -1.76 -4.60
N GLY A 476 26.09 -2.29 -3.38
CA GLY A 476 27.21 -2.28 -2.44
C GLY A 476 27.38 -0.96 -1.69
N PRO A 477 28.46 -0.85 -0.89
CA PRO A 477 28.88 0.40 -0.25
C PRO A 477 29.35 1.44 -1.28
N MET A 478 29.65 2.66 -0.85
CA MET A 478 30.33 3.68 -1.68
C MET A 478 31.63 3.11 -2.25
N MET A 479 32.08 3.60 -3.42
CA MET A 479 33.25 3.06 -4.14
C MET A 479 33.11 1.60 -4.60
N THR A 480 31.90 1.19 -4.99
CA THR A 480 31.69 -0.10 -5.68
C THR A 480 31.78 0.08 -7.20
N TYR A 481 32.44 -0.85 -7.88
CA TYR A 481 32.72 -0.75 -9.31
C TYR A 481 32.16 -1.92 -10.13
N TRP A 482 31.83 -1.66 -11.40
CA TRP A 482 31.52 -2.68 -12.39
C TRP A 482 32.80 -3.23 -13.00
N ILE A 483 32.94 -4.55 -13.01
CA ILE A 483 34.11 -5.25 -13.54
C ILE A 483 33.65 -6.32 -14.53
N LEU A 484 34.38 -6.42 -15.63
CA LEU A 484 34.23 -7.48 -16.62
C LEU A 484 35.26 -8.59 -16.36
N PRO A 485 34.85 -9.72 -15.77
CA PRO A 485 35.69 -10.88 -15.58
C PRO A 485 35.85 -11.67 -16.89
N LYS A 486 36.75 -12.67 -16.89
CA LYS A 486 36.95 -13.62 -18.02
C LYS A 486 35.66 -14.33 -18.46
N SER A 487 34.68 -14.48 -17.56
CA SER A 487 33.37 -15.09 -17.88
C SER A 487 32.50 -14.23 -18.83
N GLY A 488 32.85 -12.96 -19.04
CA GLY A 488 32.11 -12.04 -19.90
C GLY A 488 30.80 -11.53 -19.31
N ARG A 489 30.50 -11.86 -18.04
CA ARG A 489 29.33 -11.36 -17.30
C ARG A 489 29.78 -10.29 -16.30
N PRO A 490 29.36 -9.02 -16.46
CA PRO A 490 29.74 -7.96 -15.53
C PRO A 490 29.31 -8.27 -14.09
N ILE A 491 30.20 -7.98 -13.14
CA ILE A 491 29.97 -8.11 -11.70
C ILE A 491 30.21 -6.77 -11.01
N SER A 492 29.55 -6.55 -9.87
CA SER A 492 29.77 -5.38 -9.02
C SER A 492 30.57 -5.80 -7.79
N THR A 493 31.72 -5.16 -7.52
CA THR A 493 32.53 -5.40 -6.31
C THR A 493 33.28 -4.13 -5.89
N ASP A 494 33.50 -4.00 -4.59
CA ASP A 494 34.24 -2.92 -3.91
C ASP A 494 35.73 -3.26 -3.74
N THR A 495 36.07 -4.54 -3.73
CA THR A 495 37.44 -5.05 -3.59
C THR A 495 38.17 -5.02 -4.93
N VAL A 496 38.67 -3.84 -5.30
CA VAL A 496 39.33 -3.58 -6.60
C VAL A 496 40.66 -2.86 -6.40
N GLN A 497 41.67 -3.26 -7.16
CA GLN A 497 42.98 -2.62 -7.15
C GLN A 497 43.51 -2.43 -8.57
N ASN A 498 44.20 -1.31 -8.81
CA ASN A 498 44.86 -1.05 -10.09
C ASN A 498 46.11 -1.93 -10.24
N ILE A 499 46.38 -2.41 -11.46
CA ILE A 499 47.58 -3.21 -11.74
C ILE A 499 48.74 -2.26 -11.99
N THR A 500 49.80 -2.39 -11.19
CA THR A 500 51.01 -1.54 -11.30
C THR A 500 51.79 -1.86 -12.57
N GLU A 501 52.61 -0.93 -13.07
CA GLU A 501 53.44 -1.18 -14.26
C GLU A 501 54.46 -2.31 -14.06
N THR A 502 54.90 -2.54 -12.82
CA THR A 502 55.78 -3.67 -12.48
C THR A 502 55.09 -5.04 -12.53
N GLU A 503 53.76 -5.06 -12.48
CA GLU A 503 52.94 -6.28 -12.50
C GLU A 503 52.28 -6.55 -13.87
N LYS A 504 52.36 -5.59 -14.81
CA LYS A 504 51.88 -5.73 -16.20
C LYS A 504 52.91 -6.41 -17.08
#